data_AF-F0WDK2-F1
#
_entry.id   AF-F0WDK2-F1
#
_cell.length_a   1.000
_cell.length_b   1.000
_cell.length_c   1.000
_cell.angle_alpha   90.00
_cell.angle_beta   90.00
_cell.angle_gamma   90.00
#
_symmetry.space_group_name_H-M   'P 1'
#
loop_
_entity.id
_entity.type
_entity.pdbx_description
1 polymer ?
#
loop_
_entity_poly.entity_id
_entity_poly.type
_entity_poly.pdbx_seq_one_letter_code
_entity_poly.pdbx_strand_id
1 'polypeptide(L)'
;MLRSTTTFVASLRENEQKEYVQKQEILQQVHEVLNEMVYDVEICEHERGKHRLQSELQTVRTQLDCVQERETELRNRYSQLGSDIDKISEEGNTLVTNVHRKLQQIVLQLEEKDQLEILYHQAKEQIKSDAELSKDLAKAQSVIRDLRRKQKVQQMIFQGPVPKLNSIQLRREADHDDVRSMLKKISDRQLLDIFAYLEAPDVLAIGMVNRGLRDRIHTIFGMKHTFDSNTSESSVSLRNVHPTLRPNITTLEKTKERLYIMTNSKLDMIIRSLKKDEMKLFRDMSHRIKSLESNLTQTNTEREDLSARLASAEDVRDFLMVKLKEAEEVLATTFQKNKKQDEQLAMDREIIGFLDAKAQQYELTINNCARENEQYRNELKRIREENEARIKVTQDMVEVLAEEKSEIEAQLRSQRKLLVREVKVLRAQLRHLQKEKEQHHSQWKQLKDVLVRLDDAETW
;
A
#
# COMPACT_ATOMS: atom_id res chain seq x y z
N MET A 1 71.87 -21.57 121.41
CA MET A 1 71.05 -20.63 120.61
C MET A 1 71.47 -20.57 119.14
N LEU A 2 72.73 -20.25 118.81
CA LEU A 2 73.17 -20.06 117.42
C LEU A 2 72.85 -21.24 116.46
N ARG A 3 73.03 -22.50 116.86
CA ARG A 3 72.71 -23.67 116.01
C ARG A 3 71.22 -23.81 115.66
N SER A 4 70.32 -23.43 116.58
CA SER A 4 68.86 -23.55 116.38
C SER A 4 68.32 -22.43 115.48
N THR A 5 68.91 -21.24 115.54
CA THR A 5 68.62 -20.15 114.60
C THR A 5 69.13 -20.45 113.20
N THR A 6 70.30 -21.10 113.05
CA THR A 6 70.81 -21.49 111.72
C THR A 6 69.93 -22.55 111.05
N THR A 7 69.45 -23.54 111.80
CA THR A 7 68.54 -24.57 111.25
C THR A 7 67.18 -24.01 110.87
N PHE A 8 66.64 -23.06 111.65
CA PHE A 8 65.37 -22.39 111.34
C PHE A 8 65.47 -21.52 110.08
N VAL A 9 66.54 -20.74 109.95
CA VAL A 9 66.79 -19.92 108.74
C VAL A 9 67.02 -20.79 107.51
N ALA A 10 67.70 -21.94 107.64
CA ALA A 10 67.87 -22.89 106.55
C ALA A 10 66.52 -23.50 106.10
N SER A 11 65.66 -23.92 107.03
CA SER A 11 64.32 -24.43 106.69
C SER A 11 63.42 -23.35 106.09
N LEU A 12 63.55 -22.10 106.54
CA LEU A 12 62.77 -20.98 105.99
C LEU A 12 63.19 -20.71 104.52
N ARG A 13 64.49 -20.68 104.24
CA ARG A 13 65.02 -20.55 102.87
C ARG A 13 64.62 -21.73 101.98
N GLU A 14 64.62 -22.94 102.51
CA GLU A 14 64.19 -24.12 101.76
C GLU A 14 62.70 -24.06 101.40
N ASN A 15 61.86 -23.60 102.33
CA ASN A 15 60.43 -23.39 102.08
C ASN A 15 60.19 -22.23 101.09
N GLU A 16 60.89 -21.11 101.23
CA GLU A 16 60.81 -20.00 100.27
C GLU A 16 61.27 -20.43 98.87
N GLN A 17 62.31 -21.26 98.76
CA GLN A 17 62.77 -21.80 97.49
C GLN A 17 61.76 -22.76 96.87
N LYS A 18 61.11 -23.62 97.67
CA LYS A 18 60.03 -24.51 97.21
C LYS A 18 58.82 -23.71 96.72
N GLU A 19 58.41 -22.68 97.46
CA GLU A 19 57.34 -21.77 97.01
C GLU A 19 57.71 -21.04 95.73
N TYR A 20 58.96 -20.60 95.58
CA TYR A 20 59.43 -19.93 94.36
C TYR A 20 59.35 -20.87 93.15
N VAL A 21 59.84 -22.10 93.28
CA VAL A 21 59.77 -23.12 92.21
C VAL A 21 58.32 -23.43 91.86
N GLN A 22 57.45 -23.62 92.86
CA GLN A 22 56.03 -23.86 92.62
C GLN A 22 55.35 -22.68 91.89
N LYS A 23 55.66 -21.43 92.28
CA LYS A 23 55.16 -20.23 91.58
C LYS A 23 55.67 -20.18 90.14
N GLN A 24 56.92 -20.56 89.89
CA GLN A 24 57.49 -20.60 88.55
C GLN A 24 56.85 -21.69 87.68
N GLU A 25 56.57 -22.87 88.23
CA GLU A 25 55.83 -23.94 87.55
C GLU A 25 54.39 -23.51 87.22
N ILE A 26 53.69 -22.87 88.16
CA ILE A 26 52.34 -22.34 87.92
C ILE A 26 52.38 -21.27 86.81
N LEU A 27 53.35 -20.35 86.84
CA LEU A 27 53.50 -19.34 85.80
C LEU A 27 53.77 -19.95 84.42
N GLN A 28 54.56 -21.01 84.35
CA GLN A 28 54.84 -21.73 83.12
C GLN A 28 53.58 -22.44 82.58
N GLN A 29 52.82 -23.10 83.45
CA GLN A 29 51.54 -23.71 83.06
C GLN A 29 50.52 -22.68 82.58
N VAL A 30 50.42 -21.54 83.28
CA VAL A 30 49.55 -20.42 82.85
C VAL A 30 50.01 -19.87 81.50
N HIS A 31 51.32 -19.75 81.27
CA HIS A 31 51.85 -19.29 79.99
C HIS A 31 51.53 -20.27 78.84
N GLU A 32 51.65 -21.58 79.07
CA GLU A 32 51.29 -22.62 78.09
C GLU A 32 49.80 -22.57 77.75
N VAL A 33 48.92 -22.52 78.75
CA VAL A 33 47.46 -22.41 78.54
C VAL A 33 47.11 -21.12 77.79
N LEU A 34 47.73 -19.99 78.14
CA LEU A 34 47.49 -18.72 77.43
C LEU A 34 47.93 -18.81 75.97
N ASN A 35 49.06 -19.45 75.67
CA ASN A 35 49.51 -19.64 74.29
C ASN A 35 48.56 -20.55 73.49
N GLU A 36 48.06 -21.64 74.08
CA GLU A 36 47.04 -22.49 73.46
C GLU A 36 45.74 -21.72 73.20
N MET A 37 45.26 -20.94 74.18
CA MET A 37 44.07 -20.12 74.01
C MET A 37 44.23 -19.05 72.92
N VAL A 38 45.40 -18.40 72.84
CA VAL A 38 45.70 -17.44 71.77
C VAL A 38 45.67 -18.15 70.41
N TYR A 39 46.30 -19.32 70.31
CA TYR A 39 46.29 -20.11 69.08
C TYR A 39 44.87 -20.53 68.65
N ASP A 40 44.04 -20.98 69.59
CA ASP A 40 42.64 -21.35 69.31
C ASP A 40 41.81 -20.14 68.84
N VAL A 41 42.02 -18.96 69.44
CA VAL A 41 41.35 -17.72 69.01
C VAL A 41 41.80 -17.34 67.59
N GLU A 42 43.09 -17.39 67.30
CA GLU A 42 43.65 -17.07 65.98
C GLU A 42 43.13 -18.02 64.89
N ILE A 43 43.04 -19.33 65.19
CA ILE A 43 42.43 -20.32 64.29
C ILE A 43 40.95 -20.01 64.09
N CYS A 44 40.21 -19.77 65.17
CA CYS A 44 38.77 -19.52 65.09
C CYS A 44 38.47 -18.27 64.25
N GLU A 45 39.28 -17.22 64.36
CA GLU A 45 39.17 -16.02 63.51
C GLU A 45 39.53 -16.31 62.05
N HIS A 46 40.61 -17.07 61.80
CA HIS A 46 40.99 -17.48 60.45
C HIS A 46 39.90 -18.31 59.77
N GLU A 47 39.33 -19.28 60.49
CA GLU A 47 38.24 -20.12 59.98
C GLU A 47 37.00 -19.29 59.70
N ARG A 48 36.60 -18.39 60.61
CA ARG A 48 35.48 -17.47 60.37
C ARG A 48 35.71 -16.58 59.15
N GLY A 49 36.92 -16.03 58.99
CA GLY A 49 37.31 -15.25 57.82
C GLY A 49 37.23 -16.06 56.53
N LYS A 50 37.71 -17.31 56.54
CA LYS A 50 37.65 -18.22 55.40
C LYS A 50 36.21 -18.54 55.00
N HIS A 51 35.33 -18.85 55.96
CA HIS A 51 33.91 -19.13 55.67
C HIS A 51 33.20 -17.90 55.09
N ARG A 52 33.48 -16.71 55.63
CA ARG A 52 32.93 -15.46 55.10
C ARG A 52 33.36 -15.23 53.64
N LEU A 53 34.65 -15.36 53.35
CA LEU A 53 35.18 -15.20 51.99
C LEU A 53 34.60 -16.26 51.03
N GLN A 54 34.42 -17.50 51.48
CA GLN A 54 33.79 -18.54 50.67
C GLN A 54 32.33 -18.22 50.34
N SER A 55 31.57 -17.70 51.32
CA SER A 55 30.17 -17.28 51.11
C SER A 55 30.07 -16.07 50.18
N GLU A 56 30.94 -15.07 50.34
CA GLU A 56 31.01 -13.92 49.45
C GLU A 56 31.38 -14.36 48.01
N LEU A 57 32.36 -15.26 47.87
CA LEU A 57 32.77 -15.80 46.57
C LEU A 57 31.66 -16.61 45.89
N GLN A 58 30.90 -17.41 46.65
CA GLN A 58 29.75 -18.13 46.11
C GLN A 58 28.64 -17.18 45.67
N THR A 59 28.40 -16.10 46.43
CA THR A 59 27.41 -15.08 46.07
C THR A 59 27.83 -14.38 44.77
N VAL A 60 29.09 -13.96 44.66
CA VAL A 60 29.62 -13.34 43.43
C VAL A 60 29.56 -14.30 42.23
N ARG A 61 29.84 -15.60 42.42
CA ARG A 61 29.68 -16.61 41.36
C ARG A 61 28.24 -16.69 40.85
N THR A 62 27.27 -16.78 41.76
CA THR A 62 25.85 -16.84 41.36
C THR A 62 25.41 -15.58 40.63
N GLN A 63 25.90 -14.40 41.05
CA GLN A 63 25.63 -13.15 40.34
C GLN A 63 26.26 -13.12 38.95
N LEU A 64 27.48 -13.65 38.81
CA LEU A 64 28.15 -13.77 37.51
C LEU A 64 27.38 -14.68 36.57
N ASP A 65 26.90 -15.83 37.05
CA ASP A 65 26.10 -16.76 36.27
C ASP A 65 24.79 -16.10 35.79
N CYS A 66 24.07 -15.41 36.68
CA CYS A 66 22.87 -14.65 36.30
C CYS A 66 23.15 -13.56 35.25
N VAL A 67 24.29 -12.87 35.34
CA VAL A 67 24.69 -11.87 34.34
C VAL A 67 25.02 -12.54 33.01
N GLN A 68 25.70 -13.69 33.02
CA GLN A 68 25.99 -14.46 31.81
C GLN A 68 24.71 -14.96 31.13
N GLU A 69 23.76 -15.50 31.88
CA GLU A 69 22.45 -15.91 31.35
C GLU A 69 21.75 -14.73 30.67
N ARG A 70 21.68 -13.58 31.35
CA ARG A 70 21.09 -12.36 30.79
C ARG A 70 21.81 -11.88 29.53
N GLU A 71 23.14 -11.99 29.47
CA GLU A 71 23.91 -11.64 28.27
C GLU A 71 23.57 -12.58 27.11
N THR A 72 23.43 -13.89 27.36
CA THR A 72 23.02 -14.86 26.33
C THR A 72 21.61 -14.59 25.81
N GLU A 73 20.66 -14.23 26.70
CA GLU A 73 19.31 -13.83 26.30
C GLU A 73 19.32 -12.58 25.41
N LEU A 74 20.12 -11.57 25.78
CA LEU A 74 20.26 -10.36 24.98
C LEU A 74 20.86 -10.67 23.60
N ARG A 75 21.92 -11.49 23.53
CA ARG A 75 22.50 -11.93 22.24
C ARG A 75 21.47 -12.64 21.36
N ASN A 76 20.64 -13.51 21.95
CA ASN A 76 19.56 -14.18 21.23
C ASN A 76 18.51 -13.21 20.70
N ARG A 77 18.09 -12.22 21.51
CA ARG A 77 17.16 -11.17 21.07
C ARG A 77 17.75 -10.31 19.95
N TYR A 78 19.02 -9.95 20.03
CA TYR A 78 19.69 -9.20 18.95
C TYR A 78 19.77 -10.00 17.66
N SER A 79 20.05 -11.31 17.74
CA SER A 79 20.05 -12.21 16.57
C SER A 79 18.66 -12.30 15.92
N GLN A 80 17.61 -12.44 16.74
CA GLN A 80 16.22 -12.44 16.26
C GLN A 80 15.85 -11.12 15.58
N LEU A 81 16.19 -9.99 16.22
CA LEU A 81 15.92 -8.67 15.66
C LEU A 81 16.66 -8.46 14.32
N GLY A 82 17.88 -8.96 14.19
CA GLY A 82 18.62 -8.96 12.92
C GLY A 82 17.86 -9.74 11.83
N SER A 83 17.39 -10.95 12.14
CA SER A 83 16.60 -11.75 11.20
C SER A 83 15.29 -11.06 10.80
N ASP A 84 14.62 -10.36 11.71
CA ASP A 84 13.38 -9.65 11.39
C ASP A 84 13.64 -8.40 10.55
N ILE A 85 14.75 -7.69 10.78
CA ILE A 85 15.19 -6.58 9.92
C ILE A 85 15.46 -7.09 8.50
N ASP A 86 16.13 -8.24 8.35
CA ASP A 86 16.41 -8.84 7.05
C ASP A 86 15.11 -9.21 6.31
N LYS A 87 14.13 -9.82 7.00
CA LYS A 87 12.81 -10.11 6.42
C LYS A 87 12.09 -8.84 5.97
N ILE A 88 12.06 -7.79 6.81
CA ILE A 88 11.43 -6.51 6.46
C ILE A 88 12.13 -5.87 5.25
N SER A 89 13.46 -6.00 5.17
CA SER A 89 14.24 -5.52 4.03
C SER A 89 13.89 -6.29 2.74
N GLU A 90 13.78 -7.62 2.81
CA GLU A 90 13.34 -8.46 1.70
C GLU A 90 11.92 -8.11 1.24
N GLU A 91 10.97 -8.00 2.17
CA GLU A 91 9.60 -7.57 1.90
C GLU A 91 9.57 -6.18 1.25
N GLY A 92 10.35 -5.23 1.77
CA GLY A 92 10.50 -3.89 1.20
C GLY A 92 11.01 -3.93 -0.25
N ASN A 93 12.03 -4.75 -0.53
CA ASN A 93 12.57 -4.91 -1.88
C ASN A 93 11.55 -5.55 -2.84
N THR A 94 10.80 -6.56 -2.39
CA THR A 94 9.73 -7.17 -3.21
C THR A 94 8.58 -6.19 -3.48
N LEU A 95 8.27 -5.31 -2.53
CA LEU A 95 7.24 -4.28 -2.73
C LEU A 95 7.73 -3.22 -3.73
N VAL A 96 8.96 -2.73 -3.60
CA VAL A 96 9.55 -1.75 -4.52
C VAL A 96 9.60 -2.30 -5.94
N THR A 97 10.05 -3.54 -6.13
CA THR A 97 10.09 -4.18 -7.45
C THR A 97 8.70 -4.35 -8.05
N ASN A 98 7.69 -4.72 -7.25
CA ASN A 98 6.29 -4.80 -7.70
C ASN A 98 5.72 -3.43 -8.10
N VAL A 99 5.98 -2.39 -7.31
CA VAL A 99 5.55 -1.02 -7.62
C VAL A 99 6.24 -0.53 -8.89
N HIS A 100 7.54 -0.75 -9.03
CA HIS A 100 8.30 -0.39 -10.23
C HIS A 100 7.73 -1.08 -11.49
N ARG A 101 7.43 -2.38 -11.39
CA ARG A 101 6.80 -3.13 -12.48
C ARG A 101 5.42 -2.57 -12.86
N LYS A 102 4.57 -2.24 -11.87
CA LYS A 102 3.26 -1.61 -12.13
C LYS A 102 3.40 -0.23 -12.76
N LEU A 103 4.36 0.57 -12.32
CA LEU A 103 4.68 1.87 -12.92
C LEU A 103 5.10 1.72 -14.39
N GLN A 104 6.00 0.78 -14.70
CA GLN A 104 6.38 0.48 -16.09
C GLN A 104 5.18 0.10 -16.94
N GLN A 105 4.27 -0.72 -16.42
CA GLN A 105 3.05 -1.09 -17.13
C GLN A 105 2.15 0.13 -17.40
N ILE A 106 2.00 1.04 -16.43
CA ILE A 106 1.22 2.27 -16.60
C ILE A 106 1.89 3.18 -17.65
N VAL A 107 3.22 3.30 -17.64
CA VAL A 107 3.95 4.08 -18.65
C VAL A 107 3.68 3.54 -20.06
N LEU A 108 3.76 2.21 -20.25
CA LEU A 108 3.44 1.59 -21.54
C LEU A 108 1.98 1.85 -21.97
N GLN A 109 1.03 1.79 -21.04
CA GLN A 109 -0.38 2.09 -21.32
C GLN A 109 -0.60 3.57 -21.68
N LEU A 110 0.16 4.50 -21.08
CA LEU A 110 0.12 5.91 -21.44
C LEU A 110 0.69 6.15 -22.84
N GLU A 111 1.80 5.51 -23.19
CA GLU A 111 2.37 5.57 -24.55
C GLU A 111 1.41 5.03 -25.61
N GLU A 112 0.74 3.91 -25.34
CA GLU A 112 -0.28 3.34 -26.21
C GLU A 112 -1.48 4.30 -26.37
N LYS A 113 -1.92 4.92 -25.26
CA LYS A 113 -2.99 5.91 -25.28
C LYS A 113 -2.61 7.12 -26.14
N ASP A 114 -1.40 7.65 -26.00
CA ASP A 114 -0.94 8.80 -26.79
C ASP A 114 -0.90 8.47 -28.29
N GLN A 115 -0.51 7.24 -28.66
CA GLN A 115 -0.57 6.77 -30.04
C GLN A 115 -2.01 6.70 -30.57
N LEU A 116 -2.94 6.19 -29.76
CA LEU A 116 -4.37 6.15 -30.11
C LEU A 116 -4.97 7.54 -30.25
N GLU A 117 -4.58 8.51 -29.43
CA GLU A 117 -5.02 9.92 -29.55
C GLU A 117 -4.53 10.54 -30.87
N ILE A 118 -3.28 10.26 -31.29
CA ILE A 118 -2.76 10.69 -32.60
C ILE A 118 -3.58 10.11 -33.75
N LEU A 119 -3.83 8.79 -33.72
CA LEU A 119 -4.63 8.11 -34.75
C LEU A 119 -6.07 8.62 -34.78
N TYR A 120 -6.67 8.87 -33.63
CA TYR A 120 -8.00 9.47 -33.52
C TYR A 120 -8.05 10.86 -34.17
N HIS A 121 -7.05 11.70 -33.92
CA HIS A 121 -6.97 13.01 -34.56
C HIS A 121 -6.80 12.93 -36.07
N GLN A 122 -5.98 11.99 -36.56
CA GLN A 122 -5.82 11.74 -38.00
C GLN A 122 -7.15 11.29 -38.63
N ALA A 123 -7.83 10.31 -38.03
CA ALA A 123 -9.13 9.84 -38.51
C ALA A 123 -10.19 10.95 -38.52
N LYS A 124 -10.18 11.83 -37.51
CA LYS A 124 -11.09 12.98 -37.44
C LYS A 124 -10.85 13.99 -38.56
N GLU A 125 -9.60 14.27 -38.91
CA GLU A 125 -9.26 15.11 -40.07
C GLU A 125 -9.63 14.44 -41.39
N GLN A 126 -9.43 13.12 -41.51
CA GLN A 126 -9.85 12.34 -42.67
C GLN A 126 -11.36 12.45 -42.92
N ILE A 127 -12.18 12.29 -41.87
CA ILE A 127 -13.64 12.44 -41.94
C ILE A 127 -14.04 13.85 -42.38
N LYS A 128 -13.34 14.90 -41.91
CA LYS A 128 -13.60 16.27 -42.38
C LYS A 128 -13.30 16.42 -43.87
N SER A 129 -12.15 15.92 -44.33
CA SER A 129 -11.80 15.97 -45.74
C SER A 129 -12.78 15.20 -46.62
N ASP A 130 -13.24 14.02 -46.16
CA ASP A 130 -14.23 13.22 -46.88
C ASP A 130 -15.60 13.92 -46.94
N ALA A 131 -16.00 14.61 -45.86
CA ALA A 131 -17.22 15.41 -45.83
C ALA A 131 -17.17 16.59 -46.82
N GLU A 132 -16.01 17.27 -46.93
CA GLU A 132 -15.79 18.33 -47.92
C GLU A 132 -15.85 17.78 -49.35
N LEU A 133 -15.19 16.65 -49.60
CA LEU A 133 -15.19 15.98 -50.90
C LEU A 133 -16.59 15.51 -51.30
N SER A 134 -17.38 15.00 -50.34
CA SER A 134 -18.78 14.65 -50.54
C SER A 134 -19.65 15.87 -50.88
N LYS A 135 -19.39 17.02 -50.23
CA LYS A 135 -20.07 18.29 -50.53
C LYS A 135 -19.76 18.78 -51.95
N ASP A 136 -18.51 18.66 -52.39
CA ASP A 136 -18.09 19.04 -53.73
C ASP A 136 -18.60 18.06 -54.80
N LEU A 137 -18.65 16.76 -54.49
CA LEU A 137 -19.32 15.76 -55.33
C LEU A 137 -20.81 16.10 -55.51
N ALA A 138 -21.51 16.47 -54.43
CA ALA A 138 -22.92 16.86 -54.49
C ALA A 138 -23.12 18.13 -55.35
N LYS A 139 -22.24 19.13 -55.23
CA LYS A 139 -22.24 20.32 -56.11
C LYS A 139 -22.01 19.94 -57.57
N ALA A 140 -21.01 19.10 -57.86
CA ALA A 140 -20.72 18.64 -59.22
C ALA A 140 -21.90 17.88 -59.82
N GLN A 141 -22.54 16.99 -59.04
CA GLN A 141 -23.75 16.29 -59.46
C GLN A 141 -24.93 17.25 -59.73
N SER A 142 -25.08 18.32 -58.95
CA SER A 142 -26.07 19.38 -59.20
C SER A 142 -25.81 20.07 -60.54
N VAL A 143 -24.56 20.47 -60.80
CA VAL A 143 -24.15 21.10 -62.06
C VAL A 143 -24.42 20.18 -63.25
N ILE A 144 -24.09 18.89 -63.15
CA ILE A 144 -24.40 17.88 -64.18
C ILE A 144 -25.91 17.79 -64.41
N ARG A 145 -26.73 17.78 -63.35
CA ARG A 145 -28.19 17.76 -63.45
C ARG A 145 -28.72 19.00 -64.17
N ASP A 146 -28.20 20.17 -63.86
CA ASP A 146 -28.61 21.42 -64.51
C ASP A 146 -28.14 21.51 -65.96
N LEU A 147 -26.94 21.04 -66.28
CA LEU A 147 -26.47 20.87 -67.66
C LEU A 147 -27.38 19.94 -68.45
N ARG A 148 -27.73 18.77 -67.89
CA ARG A 148 -28.68 17.83 -68.52
C ARG A 148 -30.07 18.45 -68.71
N ARG A 149 -30.55 19.26 -67.75
CA ARG A 149 -31.80 20.03 -67.90
C ARG A 149 -31.70 21.05 -69.03
N LYS A 150 -30.63 21.84 -69.09
CA LYS A 150 -30.39 22.82 -70.16
C LYS A 150 -30.30 22.13 -71.53
N GLN A 151 -29.58 21.02 -71.63
CA GLN A 151 -29.44 20.24 -72.86
C GLN A 151 -30.78 19.64 -73.30
N LYS A 152 -31.61 19.16 -72.36
CA LYS A 152 -32.96 18.67 -72.65
C LYS A 152 -33.90 19.80 -73.11
N VAL A 153 -33.82 20.98 -72.50
CA VAL A 153 -34.56 22.17 -72.96
C VAL A 153 -34.11 22.59 -74.35
N GLN A 154 -32.81 22.57 -74.63
CA GLN A 154 -32.26 22.87 -75.96
C GLN A 154 -32.73 21.87 -77.03
N GLN A 155 -32.83 20.58 -76.70
CA GLN A 155 -33.44 19.55 -77.55
C GLN A 155 -34.95 19.74 -77.75
N MET A 156 -35.67 20.36 -76.80
CA MET A 156 -37.10 20.65 -76.95
C MET A 156 -37.38 21.92 -77.76
N ILE A 157 -36.49 22.92 -77.72
CA ILE A 157 -36.63 24.18 -78.48
C ILE A 157 -36.25 23.98 -79.96
N PHE A 158 -35.32 23.08 -80.26
CA PHE A 158 -34.97 22.72 -81.64
C PHE A 158 -35.69 21.42 -82.08
N GLN A 159 -36.97 21.53 -82.42
CA GLN A 159 -37.66 20.51 -83.24
C GLN A 159 -37.62 20.91 -84.72
N GLY A 160 -36.66 20.35 -85.44
CA GLY A 160 -36.66 20.21 -86.91
C GLY A 160 -36.43 18.73 -87.27
N PRO A 161 -36.91 18.25 -88.43
CA PRO A 161 -36.99 16.83 -88.75
C PRO A 161 -35.61 16.20 -88.97
N VAL A 162 -35.53 14.94 -88.55
CA VAL A 162 -34.38 14.02 -88.43
C VAL A 162 -33.59 13.87 -89.76
N PRO A 163 -32.29 13.52 -89.68
CA PRO A 163 -31.90 12.25 -90.27
C PRO A 163 -31.03 11.39 -89.32
N LYS A 164 -31.30 10.08 -89.38
CA LYS A 164 -30.44 9.01 -88.89
C LYS A 164 -29.11 9.12 -89.65
N LEU A 165 -27.99 9.27 -88.94
CA LEU A 165 -26.67 9.00 -89.49
C LEU A 165 -25.91 8.07 -88.56
N ASN A 166 -25.51 6.94 -89.13
CA ASN A 166 -24.52 6.04 -88.60
C ASN A 166 -23.20 6.81 -88.35
N SER A 167 -22.71 6.77 -87.12
CA SER A 167 -21.29 7.00 -86.83
C SER A 167 -20.83 5.94 -85.84
N ILE A 168 -20.44 4.80 -86.43
CA ILE A 168 -19.38 3.94 -85.95
C ILE A 168 -18.14 4.83 -85.67
N GLN A 169 -17.31 4.42 -84.71
CA GLN A 169 -16.08 5.07 -84.20
C GLN A 169 -16.26 6.08 -83.05
N LEU A 170 -16.50 5.55 -81.85
CA LEU A 170 -15.50 5.66 -80.78
C LEU A 170 -15.73 4.53 -79.76
N ARG A 171 -15.62 3.30 -80.27
CA ARG A 171 -15.36 2.11 -79.47
C ARG A 171 -13.87 2.20 -79.08
N ARG A 172 -13.56 2.93 -78.01
CA ARG A 172 -12.36 2.61 -77.22
C ARG A 172 -12.81 1.50 -76.29
N GLU A 173 -12.56 0.28 -76.76
CA GLU A 173 -12.38 -0.89 -75.93
C GLU A 173 -11.29 -0.55 -74.91
N ALA A 174 -11.70 -0.09 -73.73
CA ALA A 174 -11.03 -0.50 -72.52
C ALA A 174 -11.67 -1.85 -72.17
N ASP A 175 -10.85 -2.88 -72.31
CA ASP A 175 -11.15 -4.28 -72.10
C ASP A 175 -11.62 -4.51 -70.65
N HIS A 176 -12.89 -4.20 -70.37
CA HIS A 176 -13.48 -4.35 -69.04
C HIS A 176 -13.74 -5.83 -68.69
N ASP A 177 -13.69 -6.73 -69.68
CA ASP A 177 -13.74 -8.17 -69.43
C ASP A 177 -12.38 -8.73 -69.00
N ASP A 178 -11.27 -8.07 -69.32
CA ASP A 178 -9.93 -8.52 -68.95
C ASP A 178 -9.60 -8.20 -67.47
N VAL A 179 -10.04 -7.05 -66.95
CA VAL A 179 -9.96 -6.71 -65.51
C VAL A 179 -10.89 -7.59 -64.66
N ARG A 180 -12.10 -7.87 -65.16
CA ARG A 180 -13.05 -8.79 -64.51
C ARG A 180 -12.57 -10.25 -64.50
N SER A 181 -11.73 -10.62 -65.47
CA SER A 181 -11.08 -11.93 -65.55
C SER A 181 -9.78 -12.01 -64.75
N MET A 182 -9.08 -10.89 -64.53
CA MET A 182 -7.86 -10.81 -63.73
C MET A 182 -8.09 -11.13 -62.24
N LEU A 183 -9.14 -10.55 -61.63
CA LEU A 183 -9.54 -10.84 -60.25
C LEU A 183 -9.89 -12.30 -60.01
N LYS A 184 -10.30 -13.01 -61.07
CA LYS A 184 -10.58 -14.45 -61.02
C LYS A 184 -9.31 -15.32 -61.01
N LYS A 185 -8.16 -14.79 -61.48
CA LYS A 185 -6.87 -15.49 -61.61
C LYS A 185 -5.92 -15.26 -60.42
N ILE A 186 -6.19 -14.28 -59.56
CA ILE A 186 -5.41 -14.01 -58.33
C ILE A 186 -5.55 -15.19 -57.36
N SER A 187 -4.50 -15.55 -56.61
CA SER A 187 -4.54 -16.65 -55.63
C SER A 187 -5.30 -16.27 -54.35
N ASP A 188 -5.88 -17.25 -53.63
CA ASP A 188 -6.70 -16.97 -52.42
C ASP A 188 -5.92 -16.24 -51.33
N ARG A 189 -4.61 -16.50 -51.21
CA ARG A 189 -3.73 -15.83 -50.25
C ARG A 189 -3.55 -14.34 -50.55
N GLN A 190 -3.33 -14.00 -51.82
CA GLN A 190 -3.24 -12.60 -52.26
C GLN A 190 -4.59 -11.88 -52.16
N LEU A 191 -5.70 -12.61 -52.35
CA LEU A 191 -7.04 -12.07 -52.18
C LEU A 191 -7.33 -11.72 -50.71
N LEU A 192 -6.90 -12.58 -49.77
CA LEU A 192 -6.99 -12.36 -48.33
C LEU A 192 -6.13 -11.18 -47.87
N ASP A 193 -4.90 -11.05 -48.39
CA ASP A 193 -4.05 -9.90 -48.09
C ASP A 193 -4.70 -8.59 -48.55
N ILE A 194 -5.42 -8.58 -49.68
CA ILE A 194 -6.18 -7.41 -50.15
C ILE A 194 -7.40 -7.15 -49.26
N PHE A 195 -8.13 -8.20 -48.87
CA PHE A 195 -9.30 -8.08 -47.99
C PHE A 195 -8.94 -7.70 -46.55
N ALA A 196 -7.71 -7.94 -46.09
CA ALA A 196 -7.24 -7.48 -44.79
C ALA A 196 -7.25 -5.94 -44.65
N TYR A 197 -7.17 -5.22 -45.77
CA TYR A 197 -7.23 -3.75 -45.84
C TYR A 197 -8.63 -3.21 -46.15
N LEU A 198 -9.66 -4.06 -46.23
CA LEU A 198 -11.02 -3.68 -46.60
C LEU A 198 -12.01 -4.06 -45.51
N GLU A 199 -12.98 -3.19 -45.25
CA GLU A 199 -14.05 -3.50 -44.30
C GLU A 199 -15.06 -4.51 -44.91
N ALA A 200 -15.76 -5.24 -44.05
CA ALA A 200 -16.75 -6.24 -44.44
C ALA A 200 -17.76 -5.81 -45.53
N PRO A 201 -18.36 -4.59 -45.50
CA PRO A 201 -19.26 -4.14 -46.56
C PRO A 201 -18.58 -3.94 -47.91
N ASP A 202 -17.30 -3.55 -47.93
CA ASP A 202 -16.55 -3.30 -49.17
C ASP A 202 -16.12 -4.61 -49.83
N VAL A 203 -15.70 -5.60 -49.04
CA VAL A 203 -15.42 -6.96 -49.52
C VAL A 203 -16.67 -7.58 -50.15
N LEU A 204 -17.85 -7.38 -49.52
CA LEU A 204 -19.13 -7.82 -50.06
C LEU A 204 -19.49 -7.08 -51.35
N ALA A 205 -19.31 -5.76 -51.39
CA ALA A 205 -19.57 -4.93 -52.58
C ALA A 205 -18.72 -5.38 -53.78
N ILE A 206 -17.44 -5.71 -53.57
CA ILE A 206 -16.55 -6.30 -54.59
C ILE A 206 -17.09 -7.65 -55.07
N GLY A 207 -17.56 -8.49 -54.15
CA GLY A 207 -18.28 -9.73 -54.46
C GLY A 207 -19.60 -9.51 -55.22
N MET A 208 -20.23 -8.34 -55.15
CA MET A 208 -21.43 -8.05 -55.94
C MET A 208 -21.16 -7.73 -57.41
N VAL A 209 -19.92 -7.38 -57.75
CA VAL A 209 -19.53 -7.03 -59.12
C VAL A 209 -19.29 -8.27 -59.99
N ASN A 210 -18.91 -9.41 -59.39
CA ASN A 210 -18.67 -10.66 -60.12
C ASN A 210 -19.14 -11.89 -59.33
N ARG A 211 -20.11 -12.64 -59.87
CA ARG A 211 -20.70 -13.83 -59.23
C ARG A 211 -19.66 -14.90 -58.89
N GLY A 212 -18.66 -15.12 -59.73
CA GLY A 212 -17.60 -16.11 -59.48
C GLY A 212 -16.62 -15.68 -58.38
N LEU A 213 -16.40 -14.38 -58.22
CA LEU A 213 -15.63 -13.82 -57.10
C LEU A 213 -16.43 -13.89 -55.80
N ARG A 214 -17.75 -13.64 -55.87
CA ARG A 214 -18.68 -13.81 -54.75
C ARG A 214 -18.64 -15.22 -54.17
N ASP A 215 -18.76 -16.23 -55.02
CA ASP A 215 -18.75 -17.64 -54.61
C ASP A 215 -17.43 -18.01 -53.93
N ARG A 216 -16.33 -17.41 -54.39
CA ARG A 216 -14.97 -17.62 -53.87
C ARG A 216 -14.72 -16.88 -52.55
N ILE A 217 -15.19 -15.65 -52.41
CA ILE A 217 -15.25 -14.91 -51.14
C ILE A 217 -16.07 -15.69 -50.13
N HIS A 218 -17.23 -16.22 -50.52
CA HIS A 218 -18.05 -17.07 -49.65
C HIS A 218 -17.31 -18.36 -49.25
N THR A 219 -16.48 -18.95 -50.10
CA THR A 219 -15.64 -20.09 -49.73
C THR A 219 -14.49 -19.70 -48.79
N ILE A 220 -13.80 -18.58 -49.04
CA ILE A 220 -12.67 -18.09 -48.22
C ILE A 220 -13.11 -17.69 -46.81
N PHE A 221 -14.27 -17.04 -46.69
CA PHE A 221 -14.83 -16.61 -45.40
C PHE A 221 -15.84 -17.61 -44.80
N GLY A 222 -15.89 -18.84 -45.31
CA GLY A 222 -16.73 -19.91 -44.76
C GLY A 222 -18.25 -19.69 -44.85
N MET A 223 -18.70 -18.69 -45.61
CA MET A 223 -20.13 -18.39 -45.83
C MET A 223 -20.80 -19.34 -46.82
N LYS A 224 -20.02 -20.13 -47.57
CA LYS A 224 -20.53 -21.25 -48.35
C LYS A 224 -20.60 -22.46 -47.44
N HIS A 225 -21.76 -22.65 -46.82
CA HIS A 225 -22.14 -23.95 -46.30
C HIS A 225 -21.92 -24.99 -47.40
N THR A 226 -21.06 -25.97 -47.15
CA THR A 226 -21.16 -27.29 -47.75
C THR A 226 -22.51 -27.85 -47.33
N PHE A 227 -23.56 -27.47 -48.04
CA PHE A 227 -24.84 -28.15 -47.96
C PHE A 227 -24.70 -29.46 -48.71
N ASP A 228 -24.26 -30.48 -47.97
CA ASP A 228 -24.96 -31.76 -48.04
C ASP A 228 -26.46 -31.49 -47.81
N SER A 229 -27.26 -32.22 -48.59
CA SER A 229 -28.71 -32.06 -48.71
C SER A 229 -29.45 -32.00 -47.37
N ASN A 230 -30.56 -31.28 -47.40
CA ASN A 230 -31.67 -31.27 -46.43
C ASN A 230 -31.47 -30.34 -45.24
N THR A 231 -31.89 -29.08 -45.37
CA THR A 231 -33.14 -28.61 -44.75
C THR A 231 -33.40 -27.16 -45.14
N SER A 232 -34.65 -26.92 -45.46
CA SER A 232 -35.31 -25.64 -45.63
C SER A 232 -35.12 -24.72 -44.41
N GLU A 233 -34.75 -23.45 -44.63
CA GLU A 233 -35.55 -22.31 -44.19
C GLU A 233 -34.99 -20.94 -44.64
N SER A 234 -35.92 -20.12 -45.15
CA SER A 234 -35.95 -18.65 -45.24
C SER A 234 -34.74 -17.89 -45.79
N SER A 235 -34.77 -17.60 -47.10
CA SER A 235 -34.15 -16.40 -47.66
C SER A 235 -35.10 -15.21 -47.53
N VAL A 236 -34.72 -14.21 -46.73
CA VAL A 236 -35.39 -12.90 -46.72
C VAL A 236 -34.93 -12.15 -47.96
N SER A 237 -35.78 -12.16 -48.98
CA SER A 237 -35.65 -11.35 -50.19
C SER A 237 -36.07 -9.91 -49.86
N LEU A 238 -35.08 -9.01 -49.70
CA LEU A 238 -35.30 -7.57 -49.69
C LEU A 238 -35.88 -7.14 -51.04
N ARG A 239 -37.17 -6.80 -51.03
CA ARG A 239 -37.88 -6.17 -52.15
C ARG A 239 -37.18 -4.87 -52.53
N ASN A 240 -36.55 -4.86 -53.70
CA ASN A 240 -36.28 -3.63 -54.44
C ASN A 240 -37.62 -2.99 -54.82
N VAL A 241 -37.94 -1.89 -54.15
CA VAL A 241 -39.05 -1.00 -54.51
C VAL A 241 -38.67 -0.25 -55.78
N HIS A 242 -39.30 -0.61 -56.89
CA HIS A 242 -39.37 0.24 -58.08
C HIS A 242 -40.23 1.48 -57.76
N PRO A 243 -39.74 2.72 -57.97
CA PRO A 243 -40.60 3.89 -57.98
C PRO A 243 -41.33 3.97 -59.33
N THR A 244 -42.62 3.69 -59.30
CA THR A 244 -43.53 3.84 -60.44
C THR A 244 -43.73 5.32 -60.74
N LEU A 245 -43.15 5.76 -61.86
CA LEU A 245 -43.67 6.73 -62.84
C LEU A 245 -44.77 7.70 -62.37
N ARG A 246 -44.41 8.99 -62.19
CA ARG A 246 -45.32 10.12 -62.46
C ARG A 246 -45.26 10.47 -63.96
N PRO A 247 -46.37 10.38 -64.72
CA PRO A 247 -46.54 11.18 -65.91
C PRO A 247 -47.22 12.50 -65.56
N ASN A 248 -46.56 13.62 -65.90
CA ASN A 248 -47.19 14.92 -66.06
C ASN A 248 -48.26 14.81 -67.16
N ILE A 249 -49.53 15.00 -66.81
CA ILE A 249 -50.62 15.18 -67.76
C ILE A 249 -51.23 16.56 -67.48
N THR A 250 -50.68 17.59 -68.10
CA THR A 250 -51.28 18.92 -68.17
C THR A 250 -51.48 19.35 -69.62
N THR A 251 -52.02 18.46 -70.46
CA THR A 251 -52.50 18.79 -71.82
C THR A 251 -53.62 17.86 -72.31
N LEU A 252 -54.38 17.23 -71.41
CA LEU A 252 -55.41 16.24 -71.76
C LEU A 252 -56.79 16.52 -71.14
N GLU A 253 -57.17 17.78 -70.98
CA GLU A 253 -58.56 18.13 -70.63
C GLU A 253 -59.38 18.57 -71.85
N LYS A 254 -58.75 19.24 -72.83
CA LYS A 254 -59.44 19.69 -74.06
C LYS A 254 -59.75 18.56 -75.07
N THR A 255 -59.16 17.38 -74.90
CA THR A 255 -59.47 16.20 -75.72
C THR A 255 -60.51 15.28 -75.09
N LYS A 256 -60.74 15.35 -73.77
CA LYS A 256 -61.78 14.55 -73.10
C LYS A 256 -63.20 15.08 -73.37
N GLU A 257 -63.40 16.39 -73.43
CA GLU A 257 -64.71 16.97 -73.76
C GLU A 257 -65.13 16.68 -75.21
N ARG A 258 -64.20 16.68 -76.17
CA ARG A 258 -64.51 16.29 -77.57
C ARG A 258 -64.76 14.79 -77.75
N LEU A 259 -64.14 13.93 -76.93
CA LEU A 259 -64.38 12.49 -76.98
C LEU A 259 -65.74 12.14 -76.35
N TYR A 260 -66.13 12.80 -75.24
CA TYR A 260 -67.37 12.55 -74.51
C TYR A 260 -68.63 12.90 -75.31
N ILE A 261 -68.58 13.97 -76.12
CA ILE A 261 -69.69 14.38 -77.00
C ILE A 261 -69.82 13.44 -78.23
N MET A 262 -68.70 12.92 -78.75
CA MET A 262 -68.70 12.02 -79.91
C MET A 262 -69.06 10.57 -79.55
N THR A 263 -68.77 10.12 -78.33
CA THR A 263 -69.17 8.78 -77.86
C THR A 263 -70.65 8.71 -77.50
N ASN A 264 -71.23 9.75 -76.90
CA ASN A 264 -72.66 9.76 -76.53
C ASN A 264 -73.59 9.74 -77.76
N SER A 265 -73.21 10.42 -78.86
CA SER A 265 -73.98 10.41 -80.11
C SER A 265 -73.99 9.04 -80.83
N LYS A 266 -72.88 8.29 -80.79
CA LYS A 266 -72.83 6.91 -81.31
C LYS A 266 -73.49 5.91 -80.37
N LEU A 267 -73.44 6.15 -79.05
CA LEU A 267 -74.15 5.37 -78.04
C LEU A 267 -75.67 5.43 -78.26
N ASP A 268 -76.21 6.62 -78.54
CA ASP A 268 -77.64 6.84 -78.78
C ASP A 268 -78.16 6.16 -80.05
N MET A 269 -77.33 6.00 -81.09
CA MET A 269 -77.68 5.23 -82.30
C MET A 269 -77.72 3.72 -82.03
N ILE A 270 -76.79 3.19 -81.24
CA ILE A 270 -76.74 1.77 -80.86
C ILE A 270 -77.88 1.43 -79.89
N ILE A 271 -78.23 2.35 -78.99
CA ILE A 271 -79.36 2.20 -78.06
C ILE A 271 -80.71 2.12 -78.79
N ARG A 272 -80.85 2.78 -79.94
CA ARG A 272 -82.08 2.72 -80.77
C ARG A 272 -82.18 1.47 -81.66
N SER A 273 -81.08 0.75 -81.91
CA SER A 273 -81.04 -0.46 -82.75
C SER A 273 -81.14 -1.79 -81.98
N LEU A 274 -81.12 -1.74 -80.65
CA LEU A 274 -81.15 -2.92 -79.78
C LEU A 274 -82.61 -3.32 -79.48
N LYS A 275 -82.89 -4.64 -79.49
CA LYS A 275 -84.20 -5.19 -79.10
C LYS A 275 -84.46 -4.94 -77.61
N LYS A 276 -85.73 -4.93 -77.20
CA LYS A 276 -86.16 -4.62 -75.81
C LYS A 276 -85.45 -5.49 -74.76
N ASP A 277 -85.14 -6.74 -75.07
CA ASP A 277 -84.45 -7.68 -74.19
C ASP A 277 -82.94 -7.39 -74.08
N GLU A 278 -82.29 -6.96 -75.17
CA GLU A 278 -80.89 -6.56 -75.19
C GLU A 278 -80.68 -5.25 -74.40
N MET A 279 -81.66 -4.33 -74.46
CA MET A 279 -81.66 -3.11 -73.66
C MET A 279 -81.91 -3.38 -72.16
N LYS A 280 -82.64 -4.44 -71.83
CA LYS A 280 -82.80 -4.90 -70.45
C LYS A 280 -81.47 -5.47 -69.93
N LEU A 281 -80.80 -6.32 -70.72
CA LEU A 281 -79.48 -6.86 -70.39
C LEU A 281 -78.42 -5.76 -70.19
N PHE A 282 -78.39 -4.74 -71.05
CA PHE A 282 -77.47 -3.60 -70.88
C PHE A 282 -77.75 -2.79 -69.61
N ARG A 283 -79.02 -2.61 -69.23
CA ARG A 283 -79.39 -1.98 -67.96
C ARG A 283 -79.00 -2.82 -66.76
N ASP A 284 -79.23 -4.13 -66.81
CA ASP A 284 -78.85 -5.07 -65.75
C ASP A 284 -77.31 -5.14 -65.61
N MET A 285 -76.57 -5.17 -66.72
CA MET A 285 -75.11 -5.06 -66.74
C MET A 285 -74.63 -3.71 -66.22
N SER A 286 -75.28 -2.60 -66.60
CA SER A 286 -74.92 -1.27 -66.07
C SER A 286 -75.18 -1.14 -64.57
N HIS A 287 -76.29 -1.69 -64.08
CA HIS A 287 -76.56 -1.74 -62.64
C HIS A 287 -75.52 -2.60 -61.91
N ARG A 288 -75.13 -3.74 -62.50
CA ARG A 288 -74.10 -4.60 -61.94
C ARG A 288 -72.71 -3.96 -61.97
N ILE A 289 -72.36 -3.25 -63.03
CA ILE A 289 -71.12 -2.47 -63.12
C ILE A 289 -71.12 -1.37 -62.06
N LYS A 290 -72.19 -0.58 -61.93
CA LYS A 290 -72.30 0.46 -60.89
C LYS A 290 -72.23 -0.11 -59.48
N SER A 291 -72.87 -1.26 -59.24
CA SER A 291 -72.80 -1.95 -57.94
C SER A 291 -71.38 -2.46 -57.67
N LEU A 292 -70.69 -3.02 -58.67
CA LEU A 292 -69.30 -3.45 -58.55
C LEU A 292 -68.35 -2.26 -58.37
N GLU A 293 -68.58 -1.13 -59.04
CA GLU A 293 -67.82 0.11 -58.87
C GLU A 293 -68.00 0.67 -57.45
N SER A 294 -69.24 0.69 -56.94
CA SER A 294 -69.53 1.06 -55.55
C SER A 294 -68.80 0.14 -54.56
N ASN A 295 -68.88 -1.17 -54.75
CA ASN A 295 -68.19 -2.14 -53.89
C ASN A 295 -66.66 -2.01 -54.00
N LEU A 296 -66.13 -1.70 -55.18
CA LEU A 296 -64.71 -1.45 -55.40
C LEU A 296 -64.25 -0.18 -54.66
N THR A 297 -65.03 0.90 -54.71
CA THR A 297 -64.71 2.12 -53.95
C THR A 297 -64.77 1.89 -52.45
N GLN A 298 -65.78 1.16 -51.96
CA GLN A 298 -65.91 0.81 -50.55
C GLN A 298 -64.75 -0.07 -50.07
N THR A 299 -64.40 -1.11 -50.82
CA THR A 299 -63.26 -1.98 -50.47
C THR A 299 -61.93 -1.22 -50.54
N ASN A 300 -61.79 -0.23 -51.43
CA ASN A 300 -60.62 0.65 -51.43
C ASN A 300 -60.56 1.54 -50.20
N THR A 301 -61.68 2.13 -49.75
CA THR A 301 -61.70 2.95 -48.53
C THR A 301 -61.43 2.09 -47.30
N GLU A 302 -62.03 0.89 -47.21
CA GLU A 302 -61.74 -0.06 -46.12
C GLU A 302 -60.27 -0.49 -46.11
N ARG A 303 -59.67 -0.70 -47.28
CA ARG A 303 -58.23 -1.00 -47.41
C ARG A 303 -57.37 0.17 -46.95
N GLU A 304 -57.72 1.41 -47.30
CA GLU A 304 -57.01 2.61 -46.88
C GLU A 304 -57.11 2.81 -45.36
N ASP A 305 -58.31 2.63 -44.78
CA ASP A 305 -58.53 2.69 -43.33
C ASP A 305 -57.75 1.60 -42.58
N LEU A 306 -57.75 0.36 -43.08
CA LEU A 306 -56.96 -0.73 -42.49
C LEU A 306 -55.46 -0.47 -42.61
N SER A 307 -55.01 0.10 -43.73
CA SER A 307 -53.61 0.49 -43.92
C SER A 307 -53.20 1.60 -42.95
N ALA A 308 -54.06 2.59 -42.71
CA ALA A 308 -53.81 3.67 -41.75
C ALA A 308 -53.77 3.14 -40.31
N ARG A 309 -54.69 2.24 -39.95
CA ARG A 309 -54.71 1.59 -38.63
C ARG A 309 -53.47 0.74 -38.41
N LEU A 310 -53.05 -0.04 -39.42
CA LEU A 310 -51.83 -0.83 -39.35
C LEU A 310 -50.61 0.05 -39.13
N ALA A 311 -50.45 1.12 -39.93
CA ALA A 311 -49.36 2.07 -39.78
C ALA A 311 -49.33 2.70 -38.37
N SER A 312 -50.48 3.13 -37.84
CA SER A 312 -50.55 3.68 -36.49
C SER A 312 -50.20 2.66 -35.39
N ALA A 313 -50.53 1.39 -35.60
CA ALA A 313 -50.17 0.32 -34.67
C ALA A 313 -48.67 -0.01 -34.73
N GLU A 314 -48.06 0.06 -35.92
CA GLU A 314 -46.61 -0.05 -36.11
C GLU A 314 -45.87 1.11 -35.42
N ASP A 315 -46.37 2.35 -35.54
CA ASP A 315 -45.80 3.51 -34.85
C ASP A 315 -45.84 3.37 -33.33
N VAL A 316 -46.96 2.90 -32.76
CA VAL A 316 -47.08 2.65 -31.32
C VAL A 316 -46.15 1.51 -30.87
N ARG A 317 -46.05 0.44 -31.66
CA ARG A 317 -45.12 -0.66 -31.38
C ARG A 317 -43.69 -0.14 -31.34
N ASP A 318 -43.29 0.65 -32.33
CA ASP A 318 -41.93 1.17 -32.42
C ASP A 318 -41.62 2.12 -31.26
N PHE A 319 -42.57 2.97 -30.86
CA PHE A 319 -42.47 3.79 -29.65
C PHE A 319 -42.30 2.96 -28.36
N LEU A 320 -43.12 1.92 -28.18
CA LEU A 320 -43.02 1.04 -27.01
C LEU A 320 -41.69 0.29 -26.99
N MET A 321 -41.20 -0.13 -28.15
CA MET A 321 -39.93 -0.84 -28.23
C MET A 321 -38.75 0.08 -27.90
N VAL A 322 -38.80 1.38 -28.28
CA VAL A 322 -37.83 2.39 -27.84
C VAL A 322 -37.92 2.58 -26.32
N LYS A 323 -39.12 2.73 -25.76
CA LYS A 323 -39.29 2.89 -24.30
C LYS A 323 -38.83 1.68 -23.50
N LEU A 324 -39.02 0.48 -24.04
CA LEU A 324 -38.56 -0.76 -23.44
C LEU A 324 -37.03 -0.81 -23.43
N LYS A 325 -36.36 -0.44 -24.54
CA LYS A 325 -34.90 -0.32 -24.57
C LYS A 325 -34.37 0.74 -23.61
N GLU A 326 -35.00 1.92 -23.54
CA GLU A 326 -34.62 2.96 -22.57
C GLU A 326 -34.74 2.44 -21.12
N ALA A 327 -35.81 1.71 -20.80
CA ALA A 327 -35.99 1.12 -19.48
C ALA A 327 -34.94 0.04 -19.17
N GLU A 328 -34.59 -0.80 -20.16
CA GLU A 328 -33.52 -1.80 -20.04
C GLU A 328 -32.15 -1.15 -19.84
N GLU A 329 -31.84 -0.07 -20.55
CA GLU A 329 -30.59 0.69 -20.38
C GLU A 329 -30.52 1.35 -18.99
N VAL A 330 -31.62 1.94 -18.51
CA VAL A 330 -31.70 2.48 -17.14
C VAL A 330 -31.53 1.36 -16.12
N LEU A 331 -32.14 0.20 -16.35
CA LEU A 331 -31.98 -0.93 -15.45
C LEU A 331 -30.53 -1.45 -15.43
N ALA A 332 -29.89 -1.59 -16.60
CA ALA A 332 -28.50 -2.02 -16.70
C ALA A 332 -27.54 -1.04 -16.01
N THR A 333 -27.75 0.27 -16.19
CA THR A 333 -26.91 1.30 -15.53
C THR A 333 -27.12 1.33 -14.02
N THR A 334 -28.36 1.16 -13.53
CA THR A 334 -28.63 1.06 -12.08
C THR A 334 -28.01 -0.19 -11.47
N PHE A 335 -28.07 -1.35 -12.13
CA PHE A 335 -27.36 -2.56 -11.68
C PHE A 335 -25.85 -2.36 -11.60
N GLN A 336 -25.23 -1.74 -12.62
CA GLN A 336 -23.80 -1.45 -12.58
C GLN A 336 -23.43 -0.46 -11.46
N LYS A 337 -24.27 0.55 -11.22
CA LYS A 337 -24.06 1.51 -10.13
C LYS A 337 -24.14 0.83 -8.77
N ASN A 338 -25.15 -0.02 -8.55
CA ASN A 338 -25.29 -0.75 -7.29
C ASN A 338 -24.10 -1.70 -7.07
N LYS A 339 -23.64 -2.41 -8.11
CA LYS A 339 -22.46 -3.26 -8.01
C LYS A 339 -21.21 -2.48 -7.58
N LYS A 340 -20.96 -1.31 -8.18
CA LYS A 340 -19.84 -0.43 -7.78
C LYS A 340 -19.99 0.07 -6.35
N GLN A 341 -21.22 0.37 -5.93
CA GLN A 341 -21.51 0.79 -4.56
C GLN A 341 -21.24 -0.35 -3.57
N ASP A 342 -21.61 -1.59 -3.89
CA ASP A 342 -21.33 -2.76 -3.05
C ASP A 342 -19.83 -3.05 -2.94
N GLU A 343 -19.09 -2.96 -4.05
CA GLU A 343 -17.63 -3.05 -4.07
C GLU A 343 -16.99 -1.95 -3.21
N GLN A 344 -17.51 -0.72 -3.27
CA GLN A 344 -17.05 0.38 -2.43
C GLN A 344 -17.34 0.14 -0.95
N LEU A 345 -18.54 -0.33 -0.60
CA LEU A 345 -18.90 -0.67 0.78
C LEU A 345 -18.02 -1.81 1.33
N ALA A 346 -17.62 -2.77 0.49
CA ALA A 346 -16.69 -3.81 0.88
C ALA A 346 -15.29 -3.24 1.19
N MET A 347 -14.77 -2.37 0.31
CA MET A 347 -13.49 -1.68 0.55
C MET A 347 -13.55 -0.80 1.81
N ASP A 348 -14.64 -0.06 2.02
CA ASP A 348 -14.81 0.78 3.20
C ASP A 348 -14.80 -0.05 4.50
N ARG A 349 -15.42 -1.25 4.49
CA ARG A 349 -15.36 -2.17 5.63
C ARG A 349 -13.95 -2.67 5.91
N GLU A 350 -13.17 -2.98 4.86
CA GLU A 350 -11.77 -3.38 5.02
C GLU A 350 -10.91 -2.23 5.56
N ILE A 351 -11.11 -1.01 5.07
CA ILE A 351 -10.41 0.19 5.55
C ILE A 351 -10.75 0.46 7.02
N ILE A 352 -12.03 0.40 7.39
CA ILE A 352 -12.47 0.57 8.78
C ILE A 352 -11.83 -0.50 9.67
N GLY A 353 -11.87 -1.78 9.25
CA GLY A 353 -11.24 -2.87 10.00
C GLY A 353 -9.74 -2.68 10.18
N PHE A 354 -9.04 -2.20 9.15
CA PHE A 354 -7.61 -1.86 9.24
C PHE A 354 -7.36 -0.70 10.20
N LEU A 355 -8.16 0.36 10.13
CA LEU A 355 -8.02 1.53 11.00
C LEU A 355 -8.29 1.15 12.47
N ASP A 356 -9.31 0.34 12.74
CA ASP A 356 -9.63 -0.14 14.09
C ASP A 356 -8.50 -1.02 14.65
N ALA A 357 -7.98 -1.95 13.86
CA ALA A 357 -6.85 -2.79 14.26
C ALA A 357 -5.60 -1.94 14.56
N LYS A 358 -5.33 -0.93 13.72
CA LYS A 358 -4.19 -0.03 13.92
C LYS A 358 -4.37 0.88 15.13
N ALA A 359 -5.59 1.36 15.39
CA ALA A 359 -5.92 2.12 16.59
C ALA A 359 -5.68 1.29 17.85
N GLN A 360 -6.15 0.03 17.88
CA GLN A 360 -5.91 -0.89 19.00
C GLN A 360 -4.41 -1.16 19.23
N GLN A 361 -3.63 -1.32 18.16
CA GLN A 361 -2.17 -1.46 18.27
C GLN A 361 -1.53 -0.23 18.94
N TYR A 362 -1.94 0.99 18.55
CA TYR A 362 -1.45 2.21 19.17
C TYR A 362 -1.87 2.34 20.63
N GLU A 363 -3.12 1.99 20.98
CA GLU A 363 -3.58 1.96 22.37
C GLU A 363 -2.77 0.98 23.22
N LEU A 364 -2.50 -0.23 22.72
CA LEU A 364 -1.63 -1.20 23.39
C LEU A 364 -0.21 -0.65 23.59
N THR A 365 0.34 0.02 22.58
CA THR A 365 1.68 0.62 22.65
C THR A 365 1.72 1.74 23.70
N ILE A 366 0.72 2.61 23.72
CA ILE A 366 0.59 3.68 24.72
C ILE A 366 0.48 3.09 26.13
N ASN A 367 -0.34 2.05 26.32
CA ASN A 367 -0.51 1.39 27.61
C ASN A 367 0.80 0.73 28.10
N ASN A 368 1.54 0.11 27.19
CA ASN A 368 2.84 -0.48 27.51
C ASN A 368 3.85 0.61 27.92
N CYS A 369 3.95 1.71 27.17
CA CYS A 369 4.80 2.83 27.53
C CYS A 369 4.39 3.47 28.87
N ALA A 370 3.09 3.56 29.16
CA ALA A 370 2.59 4.06 30.44
C ALA A 370 3.03 3.16 31.60
N ARG A 371 2.90 1.83 31.44
CA ARG A 371 3.34 0.83 32.43
C ARG A 371 4.84 0.89 32.67
N GLU A 372 5.65 0.97 31.61
CA GLU A 372 7.11 1.10 31.73
C GLU A 372 7.51 2.40 32.44
N ASN A 373 6.87 3.53 32.11
CA ASN A 373 7.10 4.79 32.80
C ASN A 373 6.75 4.72 34.29
N GLU A 374 5.69 4.02 34.66
CA GLU A 374 5.34 3.79 36.06
C GLU A 374 6.39 2.93 36.78
N GLN A 375 6.89 1.88 36.11
CA GLN A 375 7.99 1.06 36.63
C GLN A 375 9.27 1.88 36.87
N TYR A 376 9.68 2.70 35.90
CA TYR A 376 10.86 3.57 36.05
C TYR A 376 10.65 4.62 37.15
N ARG A 377 9.45 5.18 37.29
CA ARG A 377 9.14 6.11 38.39
C ARG A 377 9.25 5.44 39.76
N ASN A 378 8.75 4.21 39.89
CA ASN A 378 8.85 3.45 41.13
C ASN A 378 10.30 3.08 41.45
N GLU A 379 11.08 2.68 40.44
CA GLU A 379 12.51 2.37 40.62
C GLU A 379 13.32 3.61 41.00
N LEU A 380 13.08 4.76 40.35
CA LEU A 380 13.69 6.03 40.74
C LEU A 380 13.34 6.44 42.17
N LYS A 381 12.08 6.23 42.59
CA LYS A 381 11.67 6.50 43.97
C LYS A 381 12.42 5.60 44.95
N ARG A 382 12.50 4.30 44.68
CA ARG A 382 13.26 3.34 45.50
C ARG A 382 14.74 3.74 45.63
N ILE A 383 15.38 4.09 44.51
CA ILE A 383 16.79 4.50 44.50
C ILE A 383 16.99 5.79 45.31
N ARG A 384 16.06 6.74 45.22
CA ARG A 384 16.11 7.97 46.03
C ARG A 384 16.01 7.67 47.53
N GLU A 385 15.06 6.83 47.93
CA GLU A 385 14.88 6.42 49.33
C GLU A 385 16.11 5.68 49.86
N GLU A 386 16.70 4.79 49.07
CA GLU A 386 17.94 4.09 49.43
C GLU A 386 19.13 5.05 49.57
N ASN A 387 19.29 5.99 48.63
CA ASN A 387 20.35 6.99 48.70
C ASN A 387 20.16 7.95 49.89
N GLU A 388 18.93 8.36 50.19
CA GLU A 388 18.63 9.18 51.35
C GLU A 388 18.98 8.45 52.66
N ALA A 389 18.68 7.16 52.76
CA ALA A 389 19.09 6.33 53.89
C ALA A 389 20.62 6.21 54.00
N ARG A 390 21.33 5.99 52.89
CA ARG A 390 22.81 5.93 52.87
C ARG A 390 23.45 7.26 53.26
N ILE A 391 22.90 8.38 52.79
CA ILE A 391 23.35 9.72 53.16
C ILE A 391 23.20 9.92 54.66
N LYS A 392 22.05 9.55 55.23
CA LYS A 392 21.81 9.65 56.68
C LYS A 392 22.81 8.84 57.50
N VAL A 393 23.02 7.56 57.15
CA VAL A 393 24.03 6.72 57.84
C VAL A 393 25.43 7.32 57.74
N THR A 394 25.79 7.88 56.58
CA THR A 394 27.09 8.52 56.40
C THR A 394 27.21 9.80 57.23
N GLN A 395 26.14 10.59 57.34
CA GLN A 395 26.09 11.78 58.20
C GLN A 395 26.25 11.40 59.67
N ASP A 396 25.49 10.42 60.15
CA ASP A 396 25.57 9.92 61.53
C ASP A 396 27.00 9.42 61.84
N MET A 397 27.63 8.69 60.91
CA MET A 397 29.01 8.21 61.07
C MET A 397 30.02 9.36 61.12
N VAL A 398 29.84 10.40 60.30
CA VAL A 398 30.71 11.59 60.31
C VAL A 398 30.58 12.36 61.62
N GLU A 399 29.37 12.45 62.17
CA GLU A 399 29.11 13.09 63.47
C GLU A 399 29.84 12.35 64.60
N VAL A 400 29.70 11.01 64.68
CA VAL A 400 30.41 10.19 65.67
C VAL A 400 31.92 10.36 65.54
N LEU A 401 32.48 10.30 64.33
CA LEU A 401 33.92 10.49 64.12
C LEU A 401 34.38 11.90 64.51
N ALA A 402 33.54 12.93 64.35
CA ALA A 402 33.85 14.28 64.77
C ALA A 402 33.87 14.42 66.31
N GLU A 403 32.95 13.74 66.99
CA GLU A 403 32.91 13.65 68.45
C GLU A 403 34.14 12.92 69.01
N GLU A 404 34.45 11.73 68.48
CA GLU A 404 35.64 10.96 68.86
C GLU A 404 36.93 11.76 68.66
N LYS A 405 37.05 12.47 67.53
CA LYS A 405 38.18 13.36 67.28
C LYS A 405 38.28 14.45 68.34
N SER A 406 37.17 15.09 68.70
CA SER A 406 37.13 16.14 69.73
C SER A 406 37.56 15.61 71.10
N GLU A 407 37.11 14.41 71.48
CA GLU A 407 37.51 13.75 72.71
C GLU A 407 39.00 13.42 72.75
N ILE A 408 39.54 12.83 71.67
CA ILE A 408 40.97 12.52 71.54
C ILE A 408 41.78 13.82 71.64
N GLU A 409 41.37 14.89 70.97
CA GLU A 409 42.04 16.18 71.09
C GLU A 409 42.00 16.73 72.51
N ALA A 410 40.89 16.57 73.24
CA ALA A 410 40.77 16.98 74.64
C ALA A 410 41.69 16.16 75.55
N GLN A 411 41.76 14.84 75.34
CA GLN A 411 42.68 13.93 76.05
C GLN A 411 44.15 14.29 75.77
N LEU A 412 44.52 14.55 74.51
CA LEU A 412 45.88 14.98 74.15
C LEU A 412 46.24 16.31 74.82
N ARG A 413 45.31 17.27 74.87
CA ARG A 413 45.50 18.55 75.58
C ARG A 413 45.70 18.33 77.09
N SER A 414 44.96 17.41 77.71
CA SER A 414 45.09 17.12 79.15
C SER A 414 46.41 16.41 79.47
N GLN A 415 46.79 15.40 78.68
CA GLN A 415 48.07 14.70 78.79
C GLN A 415 49.24 15.65 78.60
N ARG A 416 49.20 16.54 77.59
CA ARG A 416 50.23 17.57 77.39
C ARG A 416 50.37 18.48 78.61
N LYS A 417 49.27 18.86 79.26
CA LYS A 417 49.31 19.65 80.50
C LYS A 417 49.96 18.88 81.66
N LEU A 418 49.66 17.58 81.81
CA LEU A 418 50.27 16.73 82.83
C LEU A 418 51.78 16.57 82.60
N LEU A 419 52.20 16.22 81.39
CA LEU A 419 53.61 16.10 81.03
C LEU A 419 54.38 17.41 81.26
N VAL A 420 53.80 18.56 80.92
CA VAL A 420 54.41 19.88 81.19
C VAL A 420 54.59 20.10 82.70
N ARG A 421 53.63 19.68 83.54
CA ARG A 421 53.75 19.77 85.00
C ARG A 421 54.85 18.85 85.51
N GLU A 422 54.89 17.60 85.07
CA GLU A 422 55.92 16.63 85.46
C GLU A 422 57.32 17.10 85.07
N VAL A 423 57.52 17.54 83.82
CA VAL A 423 58.80 18.11 83.36
C VAL A 423 59.19 19.31 84.20
N LYS A 424 58.24 20.17 84.60
CA LYS A 424 58.51 21.32 85.48
C LYS A 424 58.95 20.87 86.88
N VAL A 425 58.32 19.84 87.45
CA VAL A 425 58.70 19.25 88.74
C VAL A 425 60.08 18.61 88.67
N LEU A 426 60.34 17.76 87.67
CA LEU A 426 61.64 17.12 87.46
C LEU A 426 62.76 18.15 87.26
N ARG A 427 62.51 19.22 86.49
CA ARG A 427 63.46 20.34 86.36
C ARG A 427 63.69 21.09 87.67
N ALA A 428 62.70 21.16 88.56
CA ALA A 428 62.88 21.76 89.88
C ALA A 428 63.70 20.85 90.81
N GLN A 429 63.41 19.55 90.82
CA GLN A 429 64.17 18.54 91.57
C GLN A 429 65.63 18.47 91.10
N LEU A 430 65.87 18.46 89.79
CA LEU A 430 67.23 18.46 89.24
C LEU A 430 68.03 19.70 89.67
N ARG A 431 67.39 20.89 89.68
CA ARG A 431 68.00 22.11 90.23
C ARG A 431 68.28 22.02 91.72
N HIS A 432 67.42 21.37 92.51
CA HIS A 432 67.63 21.14 93.93
C HIS A 432 68.84 20.23 94.18
N LEU A 433 68.87 19.07 93.53
CA LEU A 433 69.97 18.11 93.61
C LEU A 433 71.29 18.73 93.15
N GLN A 434 71.27 19.59 92.14
CA GLN A 434 72.46 20.32 91.70
C GLN A 434 72.98 21.28 92.77
N LYS A 435 72.10 22.00 93.48
CA LYS A 435 72.49 22.83 94.63
C LYS A 435 73.06 22.01 95.78
N GLU A 436 72.43 20.88 96.12
CA GLU A 436 72.95 19.97 97.16
C GLU A 436 74.32 19.42 96.77
N LYS A 437 74.52 19.03 95.51
CA LYS A 437 75.82 18.62 94.98
C LYS A 437 76.88 19.72 95.12
N GLU A 438 76.55 20.97 94.75
CA GLU A 438 77.45 22.12 94.90
C GLU A 438 77.78 22.41 96.37
N GLN A 439 76.79 22.26 97.27
CA GLN A 439 76.96 22.40 98.71
C GLN A 439 77.89 21.30 99.28
N HIS A 440 77.65 20.03 98.95
CA HIS A 440 78.50 18.92 99.36
C HIS A 440 79.91 19.05 98.79
N HIS A 441 80.06 19.50 97.55
CA HIS A 441 81.37 19.77 96.96
C HIS A 441 82.11 20.89 97.70
N SER A 442 81.39 21.95 98.10
CA SER A 442 81.94 23.04 98.90
C SER A 442 82.36 22.57 100.30
N GLN A 443 81.52 21.75 100.96
CA GLN A 443 81.85 21.11 102.25
C GLN A 443 83.07 20.20 102.14
N TRP A 444 83.13 19.37 101.10
CA TRP A 444 84.28 18.52 100.82
C TRP A 444 85.55 19.32 100.59
N LYS A 445 85.46 20.44 99.85
CA LYS A 445 86.59 21.35 99.63
C LYS A 445 87.06 21.99 100.94
N GLN A 446 86.14 22.46 101.78
CA GLN A 446 86.47 22.98 103.12
C GLN A 446 87.15 21.93 103.99
N LEU A 447 86.64 20.70 104.03
CA LEU A 447 87.26 19.59 104.77
C LEU A 447 88.65 19.28 104.24
N LYS A 448 88.83 19.28 102.92
CA LYS A 448 90.14 19.11 102.29
C LYS A 448 91.10 20.23 102.69
N ASP A 449 90.67 21.49 102.65
CA ASP A 449 91.49 22.63 103.07
C ASP A 449 91.85 22.56 104.57
N VAL A 450 90.93 22.10 105.43
CA VAL A 450 91.21 21.83 106.85
C VAL A 450 92.23 20.72 107.01
N LEU A 451 92.12 19.63 106.24
CA LEU A 451 93.08 18.53 106.26
C LEU A 451 94.48 18.98 105.84
N VAL A 452 94.58 19.79 104.77
CA VAL A 452 95.87 20.36 104.33
C VAL A 452 96.47 21.25 105.42
N ARG A 453 95.67 22.09 106.09
CA ARG A 453 96.14 22.91 107.22
C ARG A 453 96.60 22.08 108.43
N LEU A 454 96.02 20.91 108.65
CA LEU A 454 96.46 19.99 109.71
C LEU A 454 97.77 19.30 109.32
N ASP A 455 97.92 18.89 108.06
CA ASP A 455 99.18 18.36 107.51
C ASP A 455 100.32 19.41 107.59
N ASP A 456 100.00 20.67 107.28
CA ASP A 456 100.93 21.81 107.40
C ASP A 456 101.25 22.16 108.87
N ALA A 457 100.39 21.79 109.82
CA ALA A 457 100.60 22.00 111.26
C ALA A 457 101.41 20.87 111.92
N GLU A 458 101.46 19.68 111.34
CA GLU A 458 102.32 18.56 111.79
C GLU A 458 103.77 18.70 111.29
N THR A 459 104.07 19.66 110.41
CA THR A 459 105.41 19.93 109.87
C THR A 459 106.17 21.08 110.55
N TRP A 460 105.73 21.54 111.73
CA TRP A 460 106.43 22.51 112.59
C TRP A 460 106.93 21.93 113.91
#